data_AF-R5KFU3-F1
#
_entry.id   AF-R5KFU3-F1
#
_cell.length_a   1.000
_cell.length_b   1.000
_cell.length_c   1.000
_cell.angle_alpha   90.00
_cell.angle_beta   90.00
_cell.angle_gamma   90.00
#
_symmetry.space_group_name_H-M   'P 1'
#
loop_
_entity.id
_entity.type
_entity.pdbx_description
1 polymer ?
#
loop_
_entity_poly.entity_id
_entity_poly.type
_entity_poly.pdbx_seq_one_letter_code
_entity_poly.pdbx_strand_id
1 'polypeptide(L)'
;MTPRYMPKGCRYMSEDPNLLTYLQQFNKFILNKTVTGCGGTSLFLNSSIDVVIISPRLQALKDKHEQHPDTFLFHSPYTNNGKRAADIKRLMSELNSYIKTHGNTPFIVCNPAKILVTLDSCDKVIDVLKNACRH
;
A
#
# COMPACT_ATOMS: atom_id res chain seq x y z
N MET A 1 -2.36 14.27 -23.27
CA MET A 1 -1.86 14.12 -21.89
C MET A 1 -0.43 14.62 -21.90
N THR A 2 -0.10 15.66 -21.14
CA THR A 2 1.25 16.26 -21.13
C THR A 2 2.14 15.47 -20.17
N PRO A 3 3.30 14.93 -20.61
CA PRO A 3 4.20 14.21 -19.72
C PRO A 3 4.83 15.17 -18.70
N ARG A 4 4.85 14.77 -17.42
CA ARG A 4 5.63 15.46 -16.38
C ARG A 4 7.01 14.83 -16.31
N TYR A 5 8.05 15.65 -16.45
CA TYR A 5 9.43 15.23 -16.27
C TYR A 5 9.88 15.46 -14.83
N MET A 6 10.77 14.61 -14.33
CA MET A 6 11.40 14.83 -13.03
C MET A 6 12.35 16.03 -13.10
N PRO A 7 12.47 16.83 -12.02
CA PRO A 7 13.43 17.91 -11.95
C PRO A 7 14.86 17.41 -12.19
N LYS A 8 15.71 18.28 -12.76
CA LYS A 8 17.14 17.97 -12.94
C LYS A 8 17.78 17.66 -11.58
N GLY A 9 18.60 16.62 -11.53
CA GLY A 9 19.28 16.18 -10.31
C GLY A 9 18.48 15.22 -9.42
N CYS A 10 17.19 15.00 -9.70
CA CYS A 10 16.41 13.98 -9.01
C CYS A 10 16.74 12.58 -9.56
N ARG A 11 17.31 11.73 -8.73
CA ARG A 11 17.53 10.30 -8.97
C ARG A 11 16.33 9.48 -8.49
N TYR A 12 15.68 9.90 -7.41
CA TYR A 12 14.53 9.21 -6.82
C TYR A 12 13.27 10.07 -6.86
N MET A 13 12.12 9.43 -7.07
CA MET A 13 10.81 10.09 -7.09
C MET A 13 10.50 10.81 -5.77
N SER A 14 11.04 10.33 -4.65
CA SER A 14 10.89 10.95 -3.33
C SER A 14 11.67 12.26 -3.16
N GLU A 15 12.57 12.60 -4.08
CA GLU A 15 13.33 13.85 -4.04
C GLU A 15 12.55 15.03 -4.63
N ASP A 16 11.47 14.78 -5.38
CA ASP A 16 10.52 15.83 -5.78
C ASP A 16 9.43 15.96 -4.71
N PRO A 17 9.46 17.02 -3.85
CA PRO A 17 8.49 17.18 -2.77
C PRO A 17 7.07 17.43 -3.27
N ASN A 18 6.90 17.87 -4.52
CA ASN A 18 5.61 18.21 -5.11
C ASN A 18 5.00 17.05 -5.90
N LEU A 19 5.73 15.94 -6.07
CA LEU A 19 5.28 14.83 -6.88
C LEU A 19 4.05 14.16 -6.30
N LEU A 20 4.07 13.86 -5.00
CA LEU A 20 2.95 13.19 -4.35
C LEU A 20 1.68 14.05 -4.40
N THR A 21 1.79 15.34 -4.04
CA THR A 21 0.68 16.30 -4.10
C THR A 21 0.09 16.39 -5.52
N TYR A 22 0.94 16.38 -6.54
CA TYR A 22 0.49 16.35 -7.92
C TYR A 22 -0.22 15.05 -8.29
N LEU A 23 0.33 13.89 -7.92
CA LEU A 23 -0.30 12.60 -8.20
C LEU A 23 -1.67 12.46 -7.53
N GLN A 24 -1.84 13.03 -6.34
CA GLN A 24 -3.11 13.05 -5.62
C GLN A 24 -4.22 13.85 -6.31
N GLN A 25 -3.89 14.73 -7.25
CA GLN A 25 -4.89 15.43 -8.07
C GLN A 25 -5.63 14.49 -9.02
N PHE A 26 -5.07 13.30 -9.28
CA PHE A 26 -5.65 12.30 -10.15
C PHE A 26 -6.33 11.20 -9.33
N ASN A 27 -7.62 10.98 -9.59
CA ASN A 27 -8.35 9.85 -8.99
C ASN A 27 -7.80 8.50 -9.47
N LYS A 28 -7.37 8.41 -10.74
CA LYS A 28 -6.74 7.24 -11.33
C LYS A 28 -5.63 7.68 -12.28
N PHE A 29 -4.44 7.09 -12.14
CA PHE A 29 -3.31 7.38 -13.01
C PHE A 29 -2.48 6.12 -13.29
N ILE A 30 -1.76 6.14 -14.41
CA ILE A 30 -0.73 5.14 -14.74
C ILE A 30 0.61 5.83 -14.64
N LEU A 31 1.47 5.33 -13.76
CA LEU A 31 2.84 5.79 -13.66
C LEU A 31 3.76 4.87 -14.48
N ASN A 32 4.06 5.29 -15.72
CA ASN A 32 5.03 4.58 -16.54
C ASN A 32 6.46 4.93 -16.09
N LYS A 33 7.07 4.05 -15.29
CA LYS A 33 8.48 4.18 -14.92
C LYS A 33 9.34 3.41 -15.94
N THR A 34 10.12 4.14 -16.73
CA THR A 34 11.12 3.54 -17.63
C THR A 34 12.32 2.97 -16.89
N VAL A 35 12.58 3.44 -15.66
CA VAL A 35 13.73 3.06 -14.83
C VAL A 35 13.27 2.35 -13.56
N THR A 36 13.84 1.18 -13.26
CA THR A 36 13.65 0.49 -11.99
C THR A 36 14.52 1.11 -10.89
N GLY A 37 14.17 0.92 -9.61
CA GLY A 37 14.92 1.53 -8.51
C GLY A 37 14.73 3.05 -8.32
N CYS A 38 13.83 3.70 -9.09
CA CYS A 38 13.55 5.14 -8.97
C CYS A 38 12.79 5.56 -7.69
N GLY A 39 12.64 4.68 -6.69
CA GLY A 39 12.03 5.02 -5.41
C GLY A 39 10.50 5.15 -5.39
N GLY A 40 9.78 4.79 -6.46
CA GLY A 40 8.32 4.96 -6.52
C GLY A 40 7.55 4.26 -5.40
N THR A 41 7.90 3.03 -5.04
CA THR A 41 7.26 2.33 -3.91
C THR A 41 7.57 3.02 -2.58
N SER A 42 8.82 3.46 -2.39
CA SER A 42 9.27 4.15 -1.18
C SER A 42 8.62 5.52 -1.02
N LEU A 43 8.35 6.24 -2.12
CA LEU A 43 7.57 7.48 -2.11
C LEU A 43 6.21 7.27 -1.41
N PHE A 44 5.47 6.21 -1.77
CA PHE A 44 4.17 5.96 -1.17
C PHE A 44 4.25 5.37 0.24
N LEU A 45 5.20 4.45 0.50
CA LEU A 45 5.35 3.86 1.82
C LEU A 45 5.78 4.87 2.89
N ASN A 46 6.62 5.84 2.53
CA ASN A 46 7.09 6.89 3.46
C ASN A 46 6.16 8.13 3.50
N SER A 47 5.08 8.14 2.72
CA SER A 47 4.15 9.27 2.67
C SER A 47 3.22 9.33 3.88
N SER A 48 2.60 10.49 4.10
CA SER A 48 1.57 10.70 5.13
C SER A 48 0.15 10.23 4.72
N ILE A 49 0.02 9.40 3.69
CA ILE A 49 -1.28 8.94 3.16
C ILE A 49 -1.49 7.44 3.34
N ASP A 50 -2.73 7.02 3.54
CA ASP A 50 -3.08 5.60 3.51
C ASP A 50 -2.81 5.02 2.12
N VAL A 51 -2.20 3.83 2.07
CA VAL A 51 -1.85 3.19 0.79
C VAL A 51 -2.10 1.69 0.83
N VAL A 52 -2.68 1.18 -0.26
CA VAL A 52 -2.70 -0.25 -0.59
C VAL A 52 -1.80 -0.47 -1.79
N ILE A 53 -0.73 -1.23 -1.63
CA ILE A 53 0.18 -1.62 -2.71
C ILE A 53 -0.17 -3.04 -3.15
N ILE A 54 -0.61 -3.14 -4.41
CA ILE A 54 -0.95 -4.41 -5.04
C ILE A 54 0.19 -4.81 -5.97
N SER A 55 0.73 -6.01 -5.80
CA SER A 55 1.79 -6.55 -6.66
C SER A 55 1.55 -8.02 -7.00
N PRO A 56 1.75 -8.46 -8.26
CA PRO A 56 1.72 -9.89 -8.57
C PRO A 56 2.96 -10.63 -8.01
N ARG A 57 3.98 -9.91 -7.53
CA ARG A 57 5.25 -10.49 -7.06
C ARG A 57 5.30 -10.52 -5.54
N LEU A 58 4.94 -11.67 -4.95
CA LEU A 58 4.93 -11.87 -3.50
C LEU A 58 6.30 -11.56 -2.86
N GLN A 59 7.40 -12.02 -3.45
CA GLN A 59 8.74 -11.79 -2.88
C GLN A 59 9.04 -10.29 -2.75
N ALA A 60 8.68 -9.48 -3.76
CA ALA A 60 8.85 -8.04 -3.71
C ALA A 60 8.01 -7.38 -2.60
N LEU A 61 6.84 -7.94 -2.26
CA LEU A 61 6.05 -7.46 -1.11
C LEU A 61 6.71 -7.83 0.21
N LYS A 62 7.25 -9.04 0.34
CA LYS A 62 7.99 -9.49 1.53
C LYS A 62 9.22 -8.62 1.79
N ASP A 63 10.04 -8.39 0.76
CA ASP A 63 11.23 -7.54 0.85
C ASP A 63 10.85 -6.11 1.28
N LYS A 64 9.70 -5.61 0.81
CA LYS A 64 9.19 -4.28 1.21
C LYS A 64 8.62 -4.25 2.61
N HIS A 65 7.97 -5.32 3.05
CA HIS A 65 7.49 -5.47 4.42
C HIS A 65 8.67 -5.51 5.41
N GLU A 66 9.75 -6.21 5.07
CA GLU A 66 10.98 -6.25 5.86
C GLU A 66 11.66 -4.87 5.95
N GLN A 67 11.68 -4.12 4.85
CA GLN A 67 12.20 -2.74 4.82
C GLN A 67 11.31 -1.73 5.56
N HIS A 68 10.02 -2.03 5.73
CA HIS A 68 9.01 -1.15 6.31
C HIS A 68 8.11 -1.97 7.28
N PRO A 69 8.58 -2.28 8.50
CA PRO A 69 7.90 -3.21 9.40
C PRO A 69 6.53 -2.74 9.88
N ASP A 70 6.24 -1.43 9.80
CA ASP A 70 4.92 -0.86 10.13
C ASP A 70 3.84 -1.12 9.06
N THR A 71 4.20 -1.79 7.96
CA THR A 71 3.26 -2.20 6.92
C THR A 71 2.52 -3.48 7.31
N PHE A 72 1.28 -3.64 6.83
CA PHE A 72 0.52 -4.87 6.96
C PHE A 72 0.66 -5.73 5.70
N LEU A 73 1.31 -6.89 5.79
CA LEU A 73 1.41 -7.85 4.68
C LEU A 73 0.24 -8.84 4.69
N PHE A 74 -0.69 -8.68 3.76
CA PHE A 74 -1.81 -9.60 3.58
C PHE A 74 -1.38 -10.79 2.71
N HIS A 75 -0.92 -11.87 3.34
CA HIS A 75 -0.52 -13.09 2.65
C HIS A 75 -0.70 -14.35 3.52
N SER A 76 -1.39 -15.35 2.98
CA SER A 76 -1.46 -16.70 3.58
C SER A 76 -0.36 -17.59 3.00
N PRO A 77 0.52 -18.20 3.83
CA PRO A 77 1.54 -19.13 3.36
C PRO A 77 0.98 -20.52 3.00
N TYR A 78 -0.27 -20.80 3.37
CA TYR A 78 -0.89 -22.11 3.15
C TYR A 78 -1.38 -22.30 1.72
N THR A 79 -1.06 -23.47 1.16
CA THR A 79 -1.57 -23.93 -0.13
C THR A 79 -2.79 -24.85 0.01
N ASN A 80 -2.96 -25.49 1.17
CA ASN A 80 -4.13 -26.33 1.46
C ASN A 80 -5.38 -25.45 1.63
N ASN A 81 -6.45 -25.75 0.88
CA ASN A 81 -7.67 -24.95 0.83
C ASN A 81 -8.32 -24.72 2.21
N GLY A 82 -8.39 -25.73 3.09
CA GLY A 82 -9.01 -25.60 4.41
C GLY A 82 -8.22 -24.66 5.33
N LYS A 83 -6.89 -24.85 5.39
CA LYS A 83 -6.00 -24.00 6.18
C LYS A 83 -5.92 -22.59 5.62
N ARG A 84 -5.85 -22.44 4.28
CA ARG A 84 -5.84 -21.15 3.59
C ARG A 84 -7.11 -20.36 3.87
N ALA A 85 -8.29 -20.99 3.83
CA ALA A 85 -9.55 -20.31 4.09
C ALA A 85 -9.63 -19.80 5.55
N ALA A 86 -9.22 -20.61 6.52
CA ALA A 86 -9.16 -20.20 7.92
C ALA A 86 -8.17 -19.05 8.14
N ASP A 87 -6.99 -19.13 7.51
CA ASP A 87 -5.95 -18.11 7.63
C ASP A 87 -6.35 -16.78 6.98
N ILE A 88 -6.99 -16.81 5.81
CA ILE A 88 -7.54 -15.62 5.16
C ILE A 88 -8.57 -14.92 6.06
N LYS A 89 -9.45 -15.67 6.74
CA LYS A 89 -10.40 -15.09 7.70
C LYS A 89 -9.68 -14.41 8.88
N ARG A 90 -8.63 -15.05 9.41
CA ARG A 90 -7.78 -14.47 10.46
C ARG A 90 -7.13 -13.16 9.97
N LEU A 91 -6.48 -13.18 8.80
CA LEU A 91 -5.85 -12.01 8.18
C LEU A 91 -6.83 -10.86 7.94
N MET A 92 -8.07 -11.15 7.52
CA MET A 92 -9.10 -10.12 7.36
C MET A 92 -9.48 -9.47 8.70
N SER A 93 -9.57 -10.26 9.77
CA SER A 93 -9.83 -9.75 11.13
C SER A 93 -8.67 -8.91 11.65
N GLU A 94 -7.43 -9.37 11.45
CA GLU A 94 -6.23 -8.64 11.84
C GLU A 94 -6.09 -7.32 11.07
N LEU A 95 -6.35 -7.35 9.77
CA LEU A 95 -6.38 -6.15 8.93
C LEU A 95 -7.42 -5.14 9.44
N ASN A 96 -8.62 -5.60 9.79
CA ASN A 96 -9.66 -4.73 10.35
C ASN A 96 -9.23 -4.10 11.67
N SER A 97 -8.52 -4.84 12.53
CA SER A 97 -7.93 -4.31 13.76
C SER A 97 -6.83 -3.28 13.46
N TYR A 98 -5.93 -3.60 12.52
CA TYR A 98 -4.86 -2.71 12.07
C TYR A 98 -5.40 -1.37 11.55
N ILE A 99 -6.43 -1.39 10.71
CA ILE A 99 -7.06 -0.15 10.19
C ILE A 99 -7.71 0.66 11.33
N LYS A 100 -8.29 0.01 12.34
CA LYS A 100 -8.87 0.73 13.48
C LYS A 100 -7.82 1.44 14.34
N THR A 101 -6.61 0.87 14.43
CA THR A 101 -5.49 1.50 15.14
C THR A 101 -4.72 2.50 14.27
N HIS A 102 -4.82 2.35 12.94
CA HIS A 102 -4.21 3.22 11.93
C HIS A 102 -5.31 3.99 11.20
N GLY A 103 -5.77 5.08 11.80
CA GLY A 103 -6.76 5.98 11.20
C GLY A 103 -6.81 7.30 11.94
N ASN A 104 -6.90 8.40 11.20
CA ASN A 104 -7.02 9.73 11.80
C ASN A 104 -8.28 9.82 12.65
N THR A 105 -8.12 9.89 13.96
CA THR A 105 -9.16 10.45 14.84
C THR A 105 -8.84 11.93 15.05
N PRO A 106 -9.84 12.80 15.30
CA PRO A 106 -9.59 14.22 15.57
C PRO A 106 -8.71 14.49 16.80
N PHE A 107 -8.36 13.47 17.58
CA PHE A 107 -7.61 13.58 18.83
C PHE A 107 -6.28 12.81 18.84
N ILE A 108 -6.03 11.93 17.86
CA ILE A 108 -4.83 11.10 17.79
C ILE A 108 -4.32 11.12 16.35
N VAL A 109 -3.10 11.63 16.19
CA VAL A 109 -2.32 11.48 14.94
C VAL A 109 -1.90 10.02 14.86
N CYS A 110 -2.67 9.21 14.14
CA CYS A 110 -2.29 7.83 13.86
C CYS A 110 -1.37 7.79 12.63
N ASN A 111 -0.45 6.82 12.63
CA ASN A 111 0.35 6.55 11.44
C ASN A 111 -0.58 6.10 10.29
N PRO A 112 -0.36 6.59 9.06
CA PRO A 112 -1.15 6.18 7.90
C PRO A 112 -1.04 4.67 7.67
N ALA A 113 -2.16 4.02 7.36
CA ALA A 113 -2.22 2.60 7.10
C ALA A 113 -1.47 2.24 5.80
N LYS A 114 -0.56 1.28 5.89
CA LYS A 114 0.23 0.81 4.74
C LYS A 114 -0.01 -0.68 4.52
N ILE A 115 -0.76 -1.03 3.50
CA ILE A 115 -1.17 -2.41 3.24
C ILE A 115 -0.47 -2.94 1.99
N LEU A 116 0.12 -4.13 2.09
CA LEU A 116 0.80 -4.84 1.01
C LEU A 116 -0.01 -6.11 0.70
N VAL A 117 -0.42 -6.30 -0.57
CA VAL A 117 -1.25 -7.44 -0.95
C VAL A 117 -0.94 -7.94 -2.35
N THR A 118 -1.09 -9.25 -2.57
CA THR A 118 -0.98 -9.83 -3.89
C THR A 118 -2.25 -9.64 -4.71
N LEU A 119 -2.14 -9.64 -6.04
CA LEU A 119 -3.29 -9.43 -6.92
C LEU A 119 -4.41 -10.47 -6.70
N ASP A 120 -4.05 -11.72 -6.43
CA ASP A 120 -5.02 -12.81 -6.18
C ASP A 120 -5.77 -12.69 -4.84
N SER A 121 -5.33 -11.80 -3.95
CA SER A 121 -5.92 -11.60 -2.62
C SER A 121 -6.46 -10.18 -2.40
N CYS A 122 -6.34 -9.28 -3.39
CA CYS A 122 -6.70 -7.87 -3.21
C CYS A 122 -8.18 -7.65 -2.92
N ASP A 123 -9.08 -8.46 -3.48
CA ASP A 123 -10.52 -8.37 -3.24
C ASP A 123 -10.86 -8.51 -1.75
N LYS A 124 -10.11 -9.35 -1.01
CA LYS A 124 -10.31 -9.54 0.43
C LYS A 124 -9.95 -8.31 1.23
N VAL A 125 -8.87 -7.61 0.84
CA VAL A 125 -8.49 -6.33 1.44
C VAL A 125 -9.54 -5.27 1.13
N ILE A 126 -10.02 -5.19 -0.12
CA ILE A 126 -11.06 -4.25 -0.54
C ILE A 126 -12.36 -4.49 0.24
N ASP A 127 -12.74 -5.75 0.46
CA ASP A 127 -13.92 -6.10 1.27
C ASP A 127 -13.79 -5.59 2.72
N VAL A 128 -12.62 -5.74 3.34
CA VAL A 128 -12.39 -5.19 4.69
C VAL A 128 -12.50 -3.66 4.69
N LEU A 129 -11.86 -2.98 3.73
CA LEU A 129 -11.89 -1.51 3.63
C LEU A 129 -13.31 -0.97 3.43
N LYS A 130 -14.11 -1.60 2.55
CA LYS A 130 -15.52 -1.22 2.34
C LYS A 130 -16.37 -1.33 3.60
N ASN A 131 -16.07 -2.30 4.46
CA ASN A 131 -16.79 -2.49 5.72
C ASN A 131 -16.30 -1.54 6.81
N ALA A 132 -15.01 -1.19 6.81
CA ALA A 132 -14.43 -0.26 7.77
C ALA A 132 -14.85 1.21 7.53
N CYS A 133 -14.96 1.64 6.27
CA CYS A 133 -15.29 3.03 5.90
C CYS A 133 -16.80 3.34 5.83
N ARG A 134 -17.68 2.45 6.33
CA ARG A 134 -19.14 2.58 6.28
C ARG A 134 -19.75 3.38 7.46
N HIS A 135 -18.96 4.22 8.10
CA HIS A 135 -19.36 5.06 9.24
C HIS A 135 -19.17 6.54 8.91
#